data_AF-A0A1F6MQD8-F1
#
_entry.id   AF-A0A1F6MQD8-F1
#
_cell.length_a   1.000
_cell.length_b   1.000
_cell.length_c   1.000
_cell.angle_alpha   90.00
_cell.angle_beta   90.00
_cell.angle_gamma   90.00
#
_symmetry.space_group_name_H-M   'P 1'
#
loop_
_entity.id
_entity.type
_entity.pdbx_description
1 polymer ?
#
loop_
_entity_poly.entity_id
_entity_poly.type
_entity_poly.pdbx_seq_one_letter_code
_entity_poly.pdbx_strand_id
1 'polypeptide(L)'
;MGKSPPITWPTKKEVSAMKVLTMHPALVPEGALRALLTLDFNKSFPPQVEEYLRALPDPRGFRRIVLVGQAAAACLILPALEMLGGLPELILYGMGKDATPLGELDLAEYRHKTVRPRRAELPRGTAYEGFTVLDGGGRGLTPVQRAELAAALGVEETLIRVFDVNMGQVNFAEPHKGMAEKILGHELTFEDLTSGRVLHLPAGSGLVAAVMATTIYGLGEAWPRCVRLNRQADGEFHLAEILDCQRMRQFGVELGGQLDAAVPRVTLSGNIPAAFREALAMIATAHGVELRG
;
A
#
# COMPACT_ATOMS: atom_id res chain seq x y z
N MET A 1 -29.76 -3.73 1.64
CA MET A 1 -29.09 -3.51 0.33
C MET A 1 -28.76 -2.02 0.22
N GLY A 2 -27.55 -1.60 0.59
CA GLY A 2 -27.09 -0.22 0.43
C GLY A 2 -26.26 -0.12 -0.85
N LYS A 3 -26.75 0.60 -1.86
CA LYS A 3 -25.95 0.92 -3.05
C LYS A 3 -24.89 1.96 -2.64
N SER A 4 -23.62 1.71 -2.97
CA SER A 4 -22.56 2.71 -2.84
C SER A 4 -22.95 3.98 -3.59
N PRO A 5 -22.71 5.19 -3.04
CA PRO A 5 -23.05 6.43 -3.70
C PRO A 5 -22.28 6.57 -5.03
N PRO A 6 -22.87 7.21 -6.05
CA PRO A 6 -22.23 7.39 -7.35
C PRO A 6 -21.00 8.31 -7.22
N ILE A 7 -19.90 7.91 -7.85
CA ILE A 7 -18.69 8.71 -7.97
C ILE A 7 -18.92 9.76 -9.06
N THR A 8 -18.89 11.05 -8.70
CA THR A 8 -18.97 12.17 -9.65
C THR A 8 -17.58 12.66 -10.01
N TRP A 9 -17.23 12.62 -11.30
CA TRP A 9 -15.96 13.11 -11.83
C TRP A 9 -16.13 14.42 -12.61
N PRO A 10 -15.25 15.42 -12.46
CA PRO A 10 -15.21 16.58 -13.32
C PRO A 10 -14.79 16.21 -14.75
N THR A 11 -15.33 16.93 -15.73
CA THR A 11 -15.07 16.73 -17.16
C THR A 11 -13.64 17.12 -17.57
N LYS A 12 -13.13 16.47 -18.63
CA LYS A 12 -11.80 16.50 -19.28
C LYS A 12 -10.91 17.77 -19.27
N LYS A 13 -11.36 18.94 -18.83
CA LYS A 13 -10.57 20.18 -18.79
C LYS A 13 -9.85 20.46 -17.46
N GLU A 14 -10.12 19.71 -16.40
CA GLU A 14 -9.44 19.87 -15.09
C GLU A 14 -8.26 18.92 -14.91
N VAL A 15 -7.28 18.98 -15.82
CA VAL A 15 -6.04 18.17 -15.71
C VAL A 15 -4.92 19.04 -15.14
N SER A 16 -5.07 19.45 -13.89
CA SER A 16 -3.95 19.79 -12.99
C SER A 16 -4.29 19.68 -11.49
N ALA A 17 -5.53 19.29 -11.16
CA ALA A 17 -5.95 19.10 -9.78
C ALA A 17 -5.20 17.90 -9.16
N MET A 18 -4.58 18.12 -8.01
CA MET A 18 -3.97 17.07 -7.19
C MET A 18 -5.01 15.97 -6.92
N LYS A 19 -4.70 14.72 -7.28
CA LYS A 19 -5.56 13.56 -6.99
C LYS A 19 -5.29 13.10 -5.56
N VAL A 20 -6.32 13.11 -4.71
CA VAL A 20 -6.22 12.66 -3.31
C VAL A 20 -7.10 11.45 -3.12
N LEU A 21 -6.46 10.33 -2.81
CA LEU A 21 -7.16 9.16 -2.29
C LEU A 21 -7.44 9.41 -0.81
N THR A 22 -8.71 9.51 -0.42
CA THR A 22 -9.08 9.70 0.98
C THR A 22 -10.01 8.60 1.45
N MET A 23 -9.91 8.24 2.71
CA MET A 23 -10.89 7.40 3.39
C MET A 23 -11.85 8.22 4.26
N HIS A 24 -11.68 9.56 4.28
CA HIS A 24 -12.53 10.51 5.01
C HIS A 24 -12.91 11.72 4.13
N PRO A 25 -14.22 11.92 3.85
CA PRO A 25 -14.70 12.98 2.96
C PRO A 25 -14.22 14.40 3.30
N ALA A 26 -14.12 14.71 4.60
CA ALA A 26 -13.87 16.07 5.09
C ALA A 26 -12.39 16.52 5.03
N LEU A 27 -11.48 15.65 4.57
CA LEU A 27 -10.03 15.90 4.61
C LEU A 27 -9.41 16.20 3.24
N VAL A 28 -10.24 16.42 2.23
CA VAL A 28 -9.79 16.68 0.86
C VAL A 28 -9.63 18.20 0.69
N PRO A 29 -8.45 18.70 0.28
CA PRO A 29 -8.29 20.11 -0.06
C PRO A 29 -9.30 20.55 -1.12
N GLU A 30 -9.79 21.78 -1.00
CA GLU A 30 -10.73 22.36 -1.97
C GLU A 30 -10.10 22.34 -3.38
N GLY A 31 -10.83 21.80 -4.37
CA GLY A 31 -10.35 21.63 -5.75
C GLY A 31 -9.57 20.34 -6.05
N ALA A 32 -9.35 19.44 -5.08
CA ALA A 32 -8.73 18.14 -5.33
C ALA A 32 -9.74 17.08 -5.83
N LEU A 33 -9.28 16.19 -6.72
CA LEU A 33 -10.05 15.05 -7.20
C LEU A 33 -10.18 14.01 -6.08
N ARG A 34 -11.41 13.80 -5.60
CA ARG A 34 -11.73 12.88 -4.49
C ARG A 34 -12.01 11.47 -5.00
N ALA A 35 -11.34 10.50 -4.39
CA ALA A 35 -11.72 9.11 -4.49
C ALA A 35 -11.87 8.52 -3.07
N LEU A 36 -13.06 8.01 -2.71
CA LEU A 36 -13.35 7.43 -1.40
C LEU A 36 -13.26 5.90 -1.48
N LEU A 37 -12.33 5.29 -0.75
CA LEU A 37 -12.28 3.83 -0.56
C LEU A 37 -12.97 3.47 0.75
N THR A 38 -13.99 2.61 0.70
CA THR A 38 -14.66 2.05 1.87
C THR A 38 -14.70 0.54 1.73
N LEU A 39 -14.06 -0.18 2.64
CA LEU A 39 -14.05 -1.64 2.64
C LEU A 39 -15.19 -2.21 3.49
N ASP A 40 -15.87 -3.22 2.94
CA ASP A 40 -16.78 -4.09 3.68
C ASP A 40 -15.95 -5.16 4.41
N PHE A 41 -15.88 -5.03 5.74
CA PHE A 41 -15.12 -5.91 6.65
C PHE A 41 -15.58 -7.36 6.64
N ASN A 42 -16.79 -7.64 6.12
CA ASN A 42 -17.35 -8.97 6.00
C ASN A 42 -16.99 -9.66 4.68
N LYS A 43 -16.30 -8.97 3.78
CA LYS A 43 -15.84 -9.51 2.49
C LYS A 43 -14.31 -9.50 2.43
N SER A 44 -13.75 -10.31 1.53
CA SER A 44 -12.32 -10.30 1.28
C SER A 44 -11.88 -8.93 0.73
N PHE A 45 -10.75 -8.41 1.21
CA PHE A 45 -10.31 -7.05 0.87
C PHE A 45 -9.67 -6.91 -0.52
N PRO A 46 -8.81 -7.83 -1.00
CA PRO A 46 -8.15 -7.67 -2.30
C PRO A 46 -9.12 -7.42 -3.47
N PRO A 47 -10.22 -8.19 -3.65
CA PRO A 47 -11.15 -7.92 -4.75
C PRO A 47 -11.80 -6.53 -4.68
N GLN A 48 -12.08 -6.04 -3.47
CA GLN A 48 -12.66 -4.70 -3.28
C GLN A 48 -11.68 -3.60 -3.68
N VAL A 49 -10.40 -3.76 -3.35
CA VAL A 49 -9.34 -2.81 -3.73
C VAL A 49 -9.03 -2.88 -5.23
N GLU A 50 -9.02 -4.07 -5.82
CA GLU A 50 -8.86 -4.27 -7.27
C GLU A 50 -10.00 -3.61 -8.06
N GLU A 51 -11.26 -3.85 -7.68
CA GLU A 51 -12.45 -3.23 -8.28
C GLU A 51 -12.38 -1.71 -8.17
N TYR A 52 -12.01 -1.22 -7.00
CA TYR A 52 -11.83 0.20 -6.76
C TYR A 52 -10.80 0.83 -7.70
N LEU A 53 -9.60 0.25 -7.81
CA LEU A 53 -8.53 0.78 -8.65
C LEU A 53 -8.90 0.76 -10.14
N ARG A 54 -9.64 -0.26 -10.61
CA ARG A 54 -10.15 -0.32 -12.00
C ARG A 54 -11.20 0.73 -12.30
N ALA A 55 -11.99 1.14 -11.31
CA ALA A 55 -13.04 2.14 -11.47
C ALA A 55 -12.50 3.58 -11.56
N LEU A 56 -11.22 3.80 -11.23
CA LEU A 56 -10.58 5.11 -11.31
C LEU A 56 -10.29 5.46 -12.78
N PRO A 57 -10.64 6.68 -13.25
CA PRO A 57 -10.37 7.10 -14.63
C PRO A 57 -8.89 7.02 -15.01
N ASP A 58 -8.01 7.33 -14.06
CA ASP A 58 -6.58 7.06 -14.16
C ASP A 58 -5.98 6.98 -12.75
N PRO A 59 -5.64 5.78 -12.26
CA PRO A 59 -5.01 5.60 -10.95
C PRO A 59 -3.55 6.06 -10.91
N ARG A 60 -2.96 6.40 -12.07
CA ARG A 60 -1.61 6.95 -12.14
C ARG A 60 -1.69 8.42 -11.73
N GLY A 61 -0.90 8.81 -10.73
CA GLY A 61 -0.86 10.18 -10.22
C GLY A 61 -1.58 10.42 -8.88
N PHE A 62 -2.08 9.38 -8.19
CA PHE A 62 -2.35 9.48 -6.76
C PHE A 62 -1.02 9.63 -6.01
N ARG A 63 -0.52 10.86 -5.93
CA ARG A 63 0.75 11.23 -5.30
C ARG A 63 0.60 11.41 -3.78
N ARG A 64 -0.62 11.62 -3.31
CA ARG A 64 -0.94 11.93 -1.91
C ARG A 64 -2.13 11.09 -1.45
N ILE A 65 -1.95 10.36 -0.36
CA ILE A 65 -2.96 9.48 0.21
C ILE A 65 -3.25 9.89 1.65
N VAL A 66 -4.54 10.10 1.91
CA VAL A 66 -5.06 10.44 3.23
C VAL A 66 -5.63 9.18 3.87
N LEU A 67 -4.93 8.69 4.91
CA LEU A 67 -5.33 7.49 5.63
C LEU A 67 -6.07 7.87 6.92
N VAL A 68 -7.35 7.48 6.99
CA VAL A 68 -8.16 7.60 8.21
C VAL A 68 -8.66 6.23 8.62
N GLY A 69 -8.17 5.71 9.75
CA GLY A 69 -8.76 4.56 10.44
C GLY A 69 -8.77 3.19 9.74
N GLN A 70 -8.33 3.03 8.48
CA GLN A 70 -8.39 1.75 7.75
C GLN A 70 -7.01 1.25 7.27
N ALA A 71 -6.24 0.69 8.21
CA ALA A 71 -4.90 0.11 8.04
C ALA A 71 -4.77 -0.92 6.91
N ALA A 72 -5.73 -1.83 6.80
CA ALA A 72 -5.64 -2.94 5.87
C ALA A 72 -5.88 -2.53 4.41
N ALA A 73 -6.69 -1.50 4.16
CA ALA A 73 -6.88 -0.94 2.83
C ALA A 73 -5.58 -0.30 2.29
N ALA A 74 -4.87 0.40 3.16
CA ALA A 74 -3.58 1.01 2.85
C ALA A 74 -2.53 -0.07 2.50
N CYS A 75 -2.40 -1.13 3.33
CA CYS A 75 -1.49 -2.24 3.05
C CYS A 75 -1.68 -2.86 1.66
N LEU A 76 -2.92 -2.90 1.17
CA LEU A 76 -3.27 -3.49 -0.12
C LEU A 76 -3.15 -2.51 -1.27
N ILE A 77 -3.46 -1.23 -1.07
CA ILE A 77 -3.47 -0.26 -2.17
C ILE A 77 -2.07 0.28 -2.48
N LEU A 78 -1.20 0.44 -1.49
CA LEU A 78 0.15 0.99 -1.67
C LEU A 78 1.03 0.15 -2.61
N PRO A 79 1.09 -1.20 -2.53
CA PRO A 79 1.84 -2.01 -3.49
C PRO A 79 1.37 -1.81 -4.93
N ALA A 80 0.06 -1.67 -5.15
CA ALA A 80 -0.49 -1.45 -6.49
C ALA A 80 -0.13 -0.05 -7.01
N LEU A 81 -0.30 0.98 -6.16
CA LEU A 81 0.02 2.36 -6.50
C LEU A 81 1.52 2.57 -6.77
N GLU A 82 2.39 1.84 -6.06
CA GLU A 82 3.82 1.82 -6.33
C GLU A 82 4.11 1.49 -7.79
N MET A 83 3.46 0.46 -8.34
CA MET A 83 3.68 0.02 -9.72
C MET A 83 2.99 0.93 -10.74
N LEU A 84 1.89 1.58 -10.35
CA LEU A 84 1.13 2.47 -11.24
C LEU A 84 1.77 3.86 -11.39
N GLY A 85 2.37 4.39 -10.33
CA GLY A 85 2.86 5.79 -10.35
C GLY A 85 3.98 6.11 -9.37
N GLY A 86 4.54 5.10 -8.70
CA GLY A 86 5.55 5.26 -7.66
C GLY A 86 4.95 5.34 -6.25
N LEU A 87 5.84 5.34 -5.25
CA LEU A 87 5.42 5.41 -3.85
C LEU A 87 4.85 6.81 -3.53
N PRO A 88 3.64 6.88 -2.95
CA PRO A 88 2.96 8.14 -2.64
C PRO A 88 3.46 8.76 -1.32
N GLU A 89 3.17 10.04 -1.13
CA GLU A 89 3.20 10.70 0.16
C GLU A 89 1.95 10.31 0.97
N LEU A 90 2.14 10.00 2.24
CA LEU A 90 1.05 9.71 3.16
C LEU A 90 0.82 10.88 4.10
N ILE A 91 -0.43 11.35 4.16
CA ILE A 91 -0.87 12.25 5.22
C ILE A 91 -1.60 11.42 6.28
N LEU A 92 -1.13 11.58 7.49
CA LEU A 92 -1.51 10.79 8.64
C LEU A 92 -2.47 11.61 9.49
N TYR A 93 -3.64 11.06 9.81
CA TYR A 93 -4.68 11.76 10.55
C TYR A 93 -5.08 11.03 11.81
N GLY A 94 -5.45 11.81 12.83
CA GLY A 94 -5.94 11.27 14.09
C GLY A 94 -7.33 10.68 13.98
N MET A 95 -7.62 9.71 14.84
CA MET A 95 -8.98 9.20 15.00
C MET A 95 -9.77 10.19 15.87
N GLY A 96 -10.73 10.92 15.28
CA GLY A 96 -11.55 11.90 15.99
C GLY A 96 -12.34 12.80 15.05
N LYS A 97 -13.29 13.59 15.61
CA LYS A 97 -14.18 14.49 14.83
C LYS A 97 -13.44 15.60 14.08
N ASP A 98 -12.29 16.01 14.59
CA ASP A 98 -11.55 17.17 14.06
C ASP A 98 -10.49 16.78 13.02
N ALA A 99 -10.21 15.48 12.89
CA ALA A 99 -9.29 14.89 11.92
C ALA A 99 -8.05 15.80 11.69
N THR A 100 -7.31 16.06 12.75
CA THR A 100 -6.08 16.85 12.70
C THR A 100 -4.99 16.04 11.99
N PRO A 101 -4.24 16.64 11.04
CA PRO A 101 -3.06 15.99 10.49
C PRO A 101 -2.04 15.81 11.61
N LEU A 102 -1.61 14.57 11.80
CA LEU A 102 -0.67 14.19 12.84
C LEU A 102 0.76 14.08 12.32
N GLY A 103 0.93 13.85 11.02
CA GLY A 103 2.24 13.77 10.37
C GLY A 103 2.13 13.53 8.87
N GLU A 104 3.23 13.74 8.17
CA GLU A 104 3.37 13.44 6.74
C GLU A 104 4.57 12.50 6.57
N LEU A 105 4.45 11.54 5.65
CA LEU A 105 5.51 10.59 5.34
C LEU A 105 5.64 10.40 3.83
N ASP A 106 6.74 10.90 3.27
CA ASP A 106 7.16 10.51 1.93
C ASP A 106 7.68 9.06 1.97
N LEU A 107 6.89 8.13 1.44
CA LEU A 107 7.26 6.71 1.43
C LEU A 107 8.45 6.41 0.52
N ALA A 108 8.61 7.17 -0.57
CA ALA A 108 9.72 6.96 -1.49
C ALA A 108 11.04 7.34 -0.80
N GLU A 109 11.07 8.52 -0.18
CA GLU A 109 12.22 8.98 0.61
C GLU A 109 12.50 8.05 1.78
N TYR A 110 11.50 7.76 2.61
CA TYR A 110 11.69 6.94 3.80
C TYR A 110 12.19 5.54 3.44
N ARG A 111 11.57 4.89 2.43
CA ARG A 111 12.03 3.58 1.97
C ARG A 111 13.44 3.63 1.41
N HIS A 112 13.71 4.52 0.44
CA HIS A 112 14.94 4.46 -0.34
C HIS A 112 16.14 5.09 0.35
N LYS A 113 15.93 6.12 1.17
CA LYS A 113 17.01 6.86 1.84
C LYS A 113 17.17 6.49 3.30
N THR A 114 16.10 6.13 4.01
CA THR A 114 16.18 5.83 5.45
C THR A 114 16.29 4.34 5.73
N VAL A 115 15.43 3.51 5.14
CA VAL A 115 15.34 2.09 5.50
C VAL A 115 16.22 1.19 4.64
N ARG A 116 16.17 1.33 3.31
CA ARG A 116 16.90 0.46 2.37
C ARG A 116 18.40 0.38 2.63
N PRO A 117 19.13 1.47 2.95
CA PRO A 117 20.56 1.38 3.23
C PRO A 117 20.88 0.48 4.43
N ARG A 118 19.95 0.39 5.39
CA ARG A 118 20.10 -0.37 6.63
C ARG A 118 20.00 -1.87 6.48
N ARG A 119 19.68 -2.37 5.28
CA ARG A 119 19.74 -3.81 5.00
C ARG A 119 21.11 -4.42 5.25
N ALA A 120 22.17 -3.63 5.07
CA ALA A 120 23.51 -4.08 5.36
C ALA A 120 23.73 -4.39 6.86
N GLU A 121 22.85 -3.88 7.73
CA GLU A 121 22.86 -4.17 9.18
C GLU A 121 22.22 -5.51 9.50
N LEU A 122 21.45 -6.12 8.58
CA LEU A 122 20.81 -7.41 8.83
C LEU A 122 21.83 -8.54 8.82
N PRO A 123 21.74 -9.48 9.79
CA PRO A 123 22.55 -10.70 9.73
C PRO A 123 22.14 -11.52 8.51
N ARG A 124 23.14 -12.16 7.89
CA ARG A 124 22.93 -13.17 6.85
C ARG A 124 22.89 -14.54 7.48
N GLY A 125 21.98 -15.39 7.03
CA GLY A 125 21.83 -16.72 7.57
C GLY A 125 20.80 -17.57 6.84
N THR A 126 20.34 -18.61 7.50
CA THR A 126 19.20 -19.39 7.02
C THR A 126 17.94 -18.76 7.60
N ALA A 127 16.95 -18.50 6.75
CA ALA A 127 15.63 -18.06 7.21
C ALA A 127 15.04 -19.10 8.18
N TYR A 128 14.33 -18.62 9.20
CA TYR A 128 13.57 -19.48 10.10
C TYR A 128 12.64 -20.40 9.30
N GLU A 129 12.61 -21.69 9.65
CA GLU A 129 11.85 -22.69 8.88
C GLU A 129 10.34 -22.45 8.92
N GLY A 130 9.85 -21.87 10.02
CA GLY A 130 8.45 -21.50 10.19
C GLY A 130 8.15 -20.08 9.73
N PHE A 131 7.16 -19.47 10.38
CA PHE A 131 6.68 -18.14 10.08
C PHE A 131 6.92 -17.19 11.24
N THR A 132 7.25 -15.95 10.91
CA THR A 132 7.46 -14.89 11.90
C THR A 132 6.37 -13.86 11.77
N VAL A 133 5.59 -13.64 12.82
CA VAL A 133 4.60 -12.58 12.89
C VAL A 133 5.21 -11.39 13.60
N LEU A 134 5.28 -10.25 12.92
CA LEU A 134 5.62 -8.96 13.52
C LEU A 134 4.33 -8.32 14.03
N ASP A 135 4.14 -8.34 15.35
CA ASP A 135 2.98 -7.76 16.02
C ASP A 135 3.18 -6.26 16.25
N GLY A 136 2.50 -5.46 15.44
CA GLY A 136 2.46 -4.00 15.61
C GLY A 136 1.46 -3.55 16.69
N GLY A 137 0.54 -4.42 17.12
CA GLY A 137 -0.46 -4.12 18.14
C GLY A 137 0.04 -4.26 19.58
N GLY A 138 1.12 -5.00 19.79
CA GLY A 138 1.69 -5.34 21.11
C GLY A 138 0.73 -6.15 21.98
N ARG A 139 -0.25 -6.82 21.37
CA ARG A 139 -1.25 -7.66 22.06
C ARG A 139 -0.98 -9.15 21.88
N GLY A 140 -0.07 -9.49 20.97
CA GLY A 140 0.17 -10.84 20.48
C GLY A 140 -1.02 -11.40 19.70
N LEU A 141 -0.88 -12.67 19.34
CA LEU A 141 -1.99 -13.50 18.88
C LEU A 141 -2.51 -14.30 20.08
N THR A 142 -3.83 -14.33 20.25
CA THR A 142 -4.46 -15.26 21.20
C THR A 142 -4.22 -16.72 20.77
N PRO A 143 -4.37 -17.71 21.67
CA PRO A 143 -4.24 -19.12 21.29
C PRO A 143 -5.16 -19.51 20.12
N VAL A 144 -6.40 -19.01 20.11
CA VAL A 144 -7.36 -19.24 19.02
C VAL A 144 -6.84 -18.65 17.71
N GLN A 145 -6.40 -17.38 17.71
CA GLN A 145 -5.88 -16.73 16.50
C GLN A 145 -4.60 -17.39 15.97
N ARG A 146 -3.75 -17.90 16.88
CA ARG A 146 -2.54 -18.63 16.51
C ARG A 146 -2.87 -19.98 15.86
N ALA A 147 -3.81 -20.73 16.42
CA ALA A 147 -4.30 -21.98 15.84
C ALA A 147 -4.93 -21.76 14.45
N GLU A 148 -5.77 -20.73 14.32
CA GLU A 148 -6.36 -20.35 13.04
C GLU A 148 -5.29 -19.96 12.01
N LEU A 149 -4.26 -19.21 12.43
CA LEU A 149 -3.15 -18.83 11.55
C LEU A 149 -2.32 -20.04 11.12
N ALA A 150 -2.03 -20.97 12.03
CA ALA A 150 -1.32 -22.21 11.75
C ALA A 150 -2.08 -23.06 10.73
N ALA A 151 -3.40 -23.22 10.92
CA ALA A 151 -4.27 -23.91 9.98
C ALA A 151 -4.29 -23.23 8.60
N ALA A 152 -4.40 -21.90 8.55
CA ALA A 152 -4.40 -21.15 7.29
C ALA A 152 -3.06 -21.23 6.54
N LEU A 153 -1.95 -21.40 7.26
CA LEU A 153 -0.60 -21.55 6.70
C LEU A 153 -0.22 -23.00 6.41
N GLY A 154 -1.00 -23.98 6.88
CA GLY A 154 -0.71 -25.40 6.74
C GLY A 154 0.53 -25.84 7.54
N VAL A 155 0.74 -25.28 8.74
CA VAL A 155 1.88 -25.56 9.62
C VAL A 155 1.43 -25.83 11.05
N GLU A 156 2.32 -26.40 11.86
CA GLU A 156 2.15 -26.52 13.30
C GLU A 156 2.23 -25.15 14.00
N GLU A 157 1.47 -24.95 15.09
CA GLU A 157 1.49 -23.70 15.87
C GLU A 157 2.88 -23.36 16.44
N THR A 158 3.70 -24.38 16.69
CA THR A 158 5.08 -24.24 17.19
C THR A 158 6.03 -23.63 16.15
N LEU A 159 5.64 -23.65 14.86
CA LEU A 159 6.36 -23.01 13.77
C LEU A 159 5.97 -21.54 13.58
N ILE A 160 5.14 -20.98 14.47
CA ILE A 160 4.80 -19.55 14.47
C ILE A 160 5.49 -18.86 15.63
N ARG A 161 6.46 -18.00 15.32
CA ARG A 161 7.03 -17.07 16.32
C ARG A 161 6.40 -15.69 16.15
N VAL A 162 6.15 -15.01 17.27
CA VAL A 162 5.57 -13.66 17.29
C VAL A 162 6.56 -12.73 17.96
N PHE A 163 6.95 -11.67 17.26
CA PHE A 163 7.77 -10.60 17.82
C PHE A 163 6.91 -9.37 18.04
N ASP A 164 6.91 -8.86 19.26
CA ASP A 164 6.34 -7.55 19.55
C ASP A 164 7.27 -6.48 18.99
N VAL A 165 6.80 -5.86 17.91
CA VAL A 165 7.47 -4.74 17.25
C VAL A 165 6.71 -3.43 17.50
N ASN A 166 5.72 -3.43 18.39
CA ASN A 166 4.94 -2.26 18.75
C ASN A 166 5.84 -1.18 19.35
N MET A 167 5.61 0.07 18.95
CA MET A 167 6.34 1.25 19.40
C MET A 167 5.64 1.97 20.57
N GLY A 168 4.60 1.36 21.16
CA GLY A 168 3.53 2.14 21.77
C GLY A 168 2.66 2.74 20.65
N GLN A 169 1.61 3.51 21.00
CA GLN A 169 0.92 4.31 19.99
C GLN A 169 1.99 5.12 19.23
N VAL A 170 2.18 4.84 17.93
CA VAL A 170 3.19 5.49 17.09
C VAL A 170 3.22 6.97 17.41
N ASN A 171 4.41 7.51 17.71
CA ASN A 171 4.56 8.95 17.82
C ASN A 171 4.27 9.54 16.45
N PHE A 172 3.05 10.05 16.28
CA PHE A 172 2.59 10.53 14.98
C PHE A 172 3.39 11.73 14.48
N ALA A 173 4.07 12.46 15.38
CA ALA A 173 4.99 13.54 15.02
C ALA A 173 6.30 13.03 14.40
N GLU A 174 6.68 11.78 14.66
CA GLU A 174 7.94 11.18 14.20
C GLU A 174 7.73 9.76 13.67
N PRO A 175 6.93 9.57 12.60
CA PRO A 175 6.53 8.25 12.10
C PRO A 175 7.69 7.41 11.56
N HIS A 176 8.88 8.02 11.43
CA HIS A 176 10.11 7.43 10.91
C HIS A 176 11.02 6.83 12.00
N LYS A 177 10.75 7.03 13.29
CA LYS A 177 11.67 6.62 14.36
C LYS A 177 11.34 5.26 14.96
N GLY A 178 12.37 4.42 15.14
CA GLY A 178 12.41 3.28 16.06
C GLY A 178 11.90 1.95 15.51
N MET A 179 11.10 1.95 14.45
CA MET A 179 10.54 0.72 13.89
C MET A 179 11.59 -0.13 13.15
N ALA A 180 12.40 0.51 12.30
CA ALA A 180 13.48 -0.18 11.60
C ALA A 180 14.51 -0.70 12.60
N GLU A 181 14.86 0.09 13.62
CA GLU A 181 15.75 -0.28 14.71
C GLU A 181 15.25 -1.50 15.48
N LYS A 182 13.95 -1.58 15.79
CA LYS A 182 13.39 -2.75 16.47
C LYS A 182 13.44 -3.99 15.59
N ILE A 183 13.05 -3.90 14.31
CA ILE A 183 13.14 -5.03 13.38
C ILE A 183 14.59 -5.52 13.27
N LEU A 184 15.55 -4.60 13.17
CA LEU A 184 16.99 -4.91 13.14
C LEU A 184 17.51 -5.46 14.47
N GLY A 185 16.87 -5.11 15.59
CA GLY A 185 17.18 -5.62 16.93
C GLY A 185 16.59 -7.00 17.23
N HIS A 186 15.78 -7.57 16.33
CA HIS A 186 15.28 -8.94 16.44
C HIS A 186 16.19 -9.93 15.69
N GLU A 187 15.99 -11.22 15.94
CA GLU A 187 16.72 -12.33 15.30
C GLU A 187 16.27 -12.60 13.85
N LEU A 188 15.91 -11.54 13.11
CA LEU A 188 15.52 -11.63 11.71
C LEU A 188 16.76 -11.52 10.84
N THR A 189 16.92 -12.49 9.94
CA THR A 189 17.92 -12.47 8.89
C THR A 189 17.42 -11.72 7.66
N PHE A 190 18.34 -11.34 6.78
CA PHE A 190 17.99 -10.87 5.44
C PHE A 190 17.14 -11.90 4.67
N GLU A 191 17.46 -13.19 4.84
CA GLU A 191 16.74 -14.30 4.24
C GLU A 191 15.31 -14.44 4.79
N ASP A 192 15.07 -14.17 6.08
CA ASP A 192 13.71 -14.12 6.63
C ASP A 192 12.83 -13.11 5.87
N LEU A 193 13.35 -11.90 5.68
CA LEU A 193 12.62 -10.78 5.08
C LEU A 193 12.36 -10.95 3.57
N THR A 194 13.15 -11.78 2.89
CA THR A 194 13.00 -12.07 1.46
C THR A 194 12.25 -13.38 1.17
N SER A 195 12.17 -14.29 2.14
CA SER A 195 11.50 -15.61 2.00
C SER A 195 9.96 -15.55 1.90
N GLY A 196 9.37 -14.40 2.22
CA GLY A 196 7.93 -14.24 2.39
C GLY A 196 7.40 -14.80 3.71
N ARG A 197 8.21 -15.45 4.56
CA ARG A 197 7.80 -16.06 5.85
C ARG A 197 7.52 -15.05 6.97
N VAL A 198 7.84 -13.79 6.74
CA VAL A 198 7.48 -12.69 7.65
C VAL A 198 6.06 -12.22 7.34
N LEU A 199 5.17 -12.38 8.32
CA LEU A 199 3.84 -11.78 8.32
C LEU A 199 3.80 -10.58 9.25
N HIS A 200 2.83 -9.73 9.00
CA HIS A 200 2.61 -8.51 9.74
C HIS A 200 1.21 -8.53 10.37
N LEU A 201 1.12 -8.31 11.69
CA LEU A 201 -0.14 -8.12 12.39
C LEU A 201 -0.30 -6.62 12.71
N PRO A 202 -1.10 -5.86 11.93
CA PRO A 202 -1.24 -4.42 12.11
C PRO A 202 -2.02 -4.07 13.38
N ALA A 203 -1.59 -3.02 14.08
CA ALA A 203 -2.43 -2.34 15.08
C ALA A 203 -3.60 -1.59 14.42
N GLY A 204 -4.65 -1.31 15.20
CA GLY A 204 -5.89 -0.67 14.75
C GLY A 204 -5.78 0.78 14.22
N SER A 205 -4.59 1.37 14.10
CA SER A 205 -4.39 2.68 13.47
C SER A 205 -3.75 2.54 12.09
N GLY A 206 -4.39 3.15 11.07
CA GLY A 206 -3.99 3.06 9.67
C GLY A 206 -2.55 3.46 9.33
N LEU A 207 -1.95 4.26 10.21
CA LEU A 207 -0.57 4.70 10.15
C LEU A 207 0.47 3.59 10.31
N VAL A 208 0.23 2.73 11.30
CA VAL A 208 1.18 1.70 11.75
C VAL A 208 1.39 0.72 10.59
N ALA A 209 0.29 0.34 9.94
CA ALA A 209 0.30 -0.48 8.73
C ALA A 209 1.11 0.11 7.57
N ALA A 210 0.98 1.42 7.31
CA ALA A 210 1.69 2.07 6.21
C ALA A 210 3.21 2.20 6.44
N VAL A 211 3.60 2.57 7.66
CA VAL A 211 5.00 2.65 8.08
C VAL A 211 5.62 1.25 8.13
N MET A 212 4.90 0.26 8.63
CA MET A 212 5.42 -1.11 8.72
C MET A 212 5.51 -1.79 7.36
N ALA A 213 4.56 -1.54 6.45
CA ALA A 213 4.61 -2.09 5.10
C ALA A 213 5.81 -1.56 4.32
N THR A 214 6.18 -0.29 4.48
CA THR A 214 7.37 0.29 3.83
C THR A 214 8.68 0.03 4.57
N THR A 215 8.66 -0.16 5.90
CA THR A 215 9.85 -0.55 6.66
C THR A 215 10.28 -1.98 6.31
N ILE A 216 9.34 -2.93 6.30
CA ILE A 216 9.65 -4.31 5.90
C ILE A 216 10.01 -4.37 4.43
N TYR A 217 9.26 -3.70 3.55
CA TYR A 217 9.58 -3.64 2.12
C TYR A 217 10.93 -2.95 1.83
N GLY A 218 11.24 -1.93 2.61
CA GLY A 218 12.53 -1.26 2.65
C GLY A 218 13.65 -2.21 3.00
N LEU A 219 13.42 -3.24 3.83
CA LEU A 219 14.42 -4.24 4.22
C LEU A 219 14.43 -5.51 3.35
N GLY A 220 13.28 -6.00 2.89
CA GLY A 220 13.13 -7.28 2.18
C GLY A 220 12.86 -7.20 0.66
N GLU A 221 12.65 -6.02 0.07
CA GLU A 221 12.26 -5.82 -1.36
C GLU A 221 10.96 -6.51 -1.82
N ALA A 222 10.30 -7.25 -0.94
CA ALA A 222 8.98 -7.82 -1.12
C ALA A 222 7.99 -7.16 -0.16
N TRP A 223 6.74 -7.02 -0.61
CA TRP A 223 5.68 -6.56 0.29
C TRP A 223 5.32 -7.70 1.26
N PRO A 224 5.23 -7.42 2.58
CA PRO A 224 4.92 -8.45 3.55
C PRO A 224 3.48 -8.93 3.41
N ARG A 225 3.24 -10.16 3.85
CA ARG A 225 1.88 -10.64 4.07
C ARG A 225 1.32 -10.01 5.33
N CYS A 226 0.05 -9.59 5.31
CA CYS A 226 -0.60 -9.05 6.50
C CYS A 226 -1.67 -10.00 7.04
N VAL A 227 -1.68 -10.22 8.35
CA VAL A 227 -2.71 -10.96 9.05
C VAL A 227 -3.87 -10.00 9.32
N ARG A 228 -5.05 -10.26 8.76
CA ARG A 228 -6.26 -9.52 9.11
C ARG A 228 -7.05 -10.29 10.15
N LEU A 229 -7.33 -9.61 11.26
CA LEU A 229 -8.29 -10.06 12.25
C LEU A 229 -9.65 -9.37 12.03
N ASN A 230 -10.74 -10.10 12.26
CA ASN A 230 -12.09 -9.54 12.25
C ASN A 230 -12.85 -9.94 13.51
N ARG A 231 -13.69 -9.03 13.99
CA ARG A 231 -14.54 -9.32 15.14
C ARG A 231 -15.73 -10.16 14.69
N GLN A 232 -15.94 -11.32 15.32
CA GLN A 232 -17.07 -12.19 15.02
C GLN A 232 -18.27 -11.90 15.94
N ALA A 233 -19.36 -12.66 15.73
CA ALA A 233 -20.62 -12.49 16.45
C ALA A 233 -20.52 -12.77 17.97
N ASP A 234 -19.53 -13.57 18.37
CA ASP A 234 -19.17 -13.83 19.76
C ASP A 234 -18.47 -12.64 20.44
N GLY A 235 -18.13 -11.60 19.67
CA GLY A 235 -17.46 -10.41 20.16
C GLY A 235 -15.94 -10.54 20.24
N GLU A 236 -15.37 -11.68 19.85
CA GLU A 236 -13.94 -11.95 19.81
C GLU A 236 -13.34 -11.67 18.43
N PHE A 237 -12.01 -11.43 18.39
CA PHE A 237 -11.29 -11.26 17.13
C PHE A 237 -10.72 -12.60 16.65
N HIS A 238 -11.06 -12.96 15.42
CA HIS A 238 -10.60 -14.18 14.74
C HIS A 238 -9.78 -13.84 13.51
N LEU A 239 -8.96 -14.78 13.05
CA LEU A 239 -8.32 -14.71 11.75
C LEU A 239 -9.41 -14.63 10.67
N ALA A 240 -9.35 -13.56 9.88
CA ALA A 240 -10.27 -13.35 8.77
C ALA A 240 -9.63 -13.72 7.43
N GLU A 241 -8.41 -13.24 7.17
CA GLU A 241 -7.66 -13.55 5.96
C GLU A 241 -6.17 -13.22 6.13
N ILE A 242 -5.33 -13.90 5.34
CA ILE A 242 -3.95 -13.51 5.11
C ILE A 242 -3.91 -12.72 3.81
N LEU A 243 -3.56 -11.44 3.92
CA LEU A 243 -3.45 -10.51 2.83
C LEU A 243 -2.08 -10.65 2.16
N ASP A 244 -2.07 -11.13 0.92
CA ASP A 244 -0.87 -11.11 0.09
C ASP A 244 -0.73 -9.74 -0.61
N CYS A 245 -0.02 -8.82 0.03
CA CYS A 245 0.23 -7.49 -0.51
C CYS A 245 1.11 -7.53 -1.78
N GLN A 246 1.90 -8.60 -1.97
CA GLN A 246 2.72 -8.76 -3.18
C GLN A 246 1.86 -9.06 -4.40
N ARG A 247 0.73 -9.76 -4.24
CA ARG A 247 -0.27 -9.92 -5.31
C ARG A 247 -0.82 -8.56 -5.77
N MET A 248 -1.05 -7.62 -4.86
CA MET A 248 -1.52 -6.28 -5.24
C MET A 248 -0.48 -5.51 -6.06
N ARG A 249 0.81 -5.77 -5.83
CA ARG A 249 1.89 -5.23 -6.67
C ARG A 249 1.80 -5.78 -8.10
N GLN A 250 1.61 -7.09 -8.27
CA GLN A 250 1.42 -7.72 -9.58
C GLN A 250 0.19 -7.16 -10.30
N PHE A 251 -0.92 -7.03 -9.59
CA PHE A 251 -2.12 -6.38 -10.10
C PHE A 251 -1.85 -4.95 -10.59
N GLY A 252 -1.05 -4.16 -9.85
CA GLY A 252 -0.66 -2.81 -10.27
C GLY A 252 0.11 -2.81 -11.60
N VAL A 253 1.00 -3.79 -11.83
CA VAL A 253 1.70 -3.96 -13.11
C VAL A 253 0.72 -4.28 -14.24
N GLU A 254 -0.18 -5.24 -14.01
CA GLU A 254 -1.19 -5.65 -15.00
C GLU A 254 -2.12 -4.50 -15.37
N LEU A 255 -2.61 -3.76 -14.38
CA LEU A 255 -3.47 -2.60 -14.59
C LEU A 255 -2.71 -1.49 -15.33
N GLY A 256 -1.44 -1.25 -15.00
CA GLY A 256 -0.58 -0.32 -15.74
C GLY A 256 -0.49 -0.68 -17.23
N GLY A 257 -0.24 -1.95 -17.54
CA GLY A 257 -0.21 -2.45 -18.92
C GLY A 257 -1.55 -2.29 -19.66
N GLN A 258 -2.68 -2.54 -18.98
CA GLN A 258 -4.02 -2.32 -19.55
C GLN A 258 -4.27 -0.84 -19.87
N LEU A 259 -3.87 0.06 -18.96
CA LEU A 259 -4.02 1.50 -19.13
C LEU A 259 -3.14 2.03 -20.27
N ASP A 260 -1.92 1.51 -20.43
CA ASP A 260 -1.03 1.86 -21.55
C ASP A 260 -1.57 1.35 -22.89
N ALA A 261 -2.15 0.15 -22.91
CA ALA A 261 -2.77 -0.41 -24.12
C ALA A 261 -4.04 0.35 -24.53
N ALA A 262 -4.77 0.95 -23.58
CA ALA A 262 -5.97 1.73 -23.83
C ALA A 262 -5.69 3.12 -24.41
N VAL A 263 -4.45 3.63 -24.36
CA VAL A 263 -4.07 4.89 -25.01
C VAL A 263 -4.10 4.69 -26.52
N PRO A 264 -4.89 5.47 -27.30
CA PRO A 264 -4.90 5.34 -28.75
C PRO A 264 -3.51 5.56 -29.33
N ARG A 265 -2.96 4.56 -30.03
CA ARG A 265 -1.66 4.64 -30.71
C ARG A 265 -1.88 4.70 -32.21
N VAL A 266 -1.29 5.69 -32.86
CA VAL A 266 -1.21 5.76 -34.32
C VAL A 266 0.25 5.59 -34.70
N THR A 267 0.54 4.57 -35.51
CA THR A 267 1.89 4.32 -36.03
C THR A 267 1.98 4.87 -37.45
N LEU A 268 2.92 5.79 -37.67
CA LEU A 268 3.28 6.26 -39.00
C LEU A 268 4.49 5.45 -39.50
N SER A 269 4.37 4.80 -40.66
CA SER A 269 5.45 4.02 -41.27
C SER A 269 5.81 4.57 -42.66
N GLY A 270 7.04 4.27 -43.11
CA GLY A 270 7.59 4.74 -44.40
C GLY A 270 8.70 5.79 -44.24
N ASN A 271 9.11 6.39 -45.36
CA ASN A 271 10.12 7.46 -45.35
C ASN A 271 9.46 8.77 -44.90
N ILE A 272 9.61 9.11 -43.62
CA ILE A 272 9.04 10.31 -43.02
C ILE A 272 10.02 11.49 -43.23
N PRO A 273 9.68 12.52 -44.02
CA PRO A 273 10.57 13.66 -44.25
C PRO A 273 10.92 14.38 -42.95
N ALA A 274 12.13 14.95 -42.87
CA ALA A 274 12.61 15.66 -41.67
C ALA A 274 11.67 16.81 -41.26
N ALA A 275 11.22 17.62 -42.21
CA ALA A 275 10.26 18.70 -41.99
C ALA A 275 8.92 18.20 -41.40
N PHE A 276 8.49 16.99 -41.78
CA PHE A 276 7.27 16.39 -41.24
C PHE A 276 7.47 15.89 -39.79
N ARG A 277 8.66 15.37 -39.45
CA ARG A 277 9.02 15.01 -38.07
C ARG A 277 9.05 16.22 -37.15
N GLU A 278 9.62 17.33 -37.61
CA GLU A 278 9.65 18.59 -36.85
C GLU A 278 8.24 19.14 -36.64
N ALA A 279 7.40 19.16 -37.68
CA ALA A 279 6.01 19.58 -37.56
C ALA A 279 5.21 18.67 -36.61
N LEU A 280 5.40 17.34 -36.69
CA LEU A 280 4.80 16.39 -35.76
C LEU A 280 5.25 16.64 -34.32
N ALA A 281 6.53 16.92 -34.08
CA ALA A 281 7.03 17.22 -32.73
C ALA A 281 6.39 18.47 -32.13
N MET A 282 6.21 19.52 -32.94
CA MET A 282 5.50 20.74 -32.51
C MET A 282 4.03 20.46 -32.20
N ILE A 283 3.33 19.74 -33.08
CA ILE A 283 1.90 19.36 -32.88
C ILE A 283 1.77 18.47 -31.65
N ALA A 284 2.68 17.52 -31.49
CA ALA A 284 2.70 16.60 -30.36
C ALA A 284 2.89 17.35 -29.04
N THR A 285 3.79 18.34 -29.01
CA THR A 285 3.98 19.22 -27.85
C THR A 285 2.73 20.09 -27.59
N ALA A 286 2.12 20.64 -28.65
CA ALA A 286 0.93 21.49 -28.52
C ALA A 286 -0.31 20.74 -28.02
N HIS A 287 -0.41 19.44 -28.30
CA HIS A 287 -1.56 18.61 -27.93
C HIS A 287 -1.26 17.58 -26.84
N GLY A 288 -0.06 17.62 -26.23
CA GLY A 288 0.34 16.68 -25.17
C GLY A 288 0.43 15.21 -25.65
N VAL A 289 0.77 15.00 -26.91
CA VAL A 289 1.00 13.67 -27.49
C VAL A 289 2.47 13.33 -27.33
N GLU A 290 2.78 12.11 -26.89
CA GLU A 290 4.16 11.62 -26.80
C GLU A 290 4.56 10.94 -28.13
N LEU A 291 5.66 11.38 -28.74
CA LEU A 291 6.26 10.72 -29.90
C LEU A 291 7.31 9.72 -29.44
N ARG A 292 7.14 8.45 -29.82
CA ARG A 292 8.15 7.39 -29.62
C ARG A 292 8.62 6.91 -30.99
N GLY A 293 9.93 6.99 -31.23
CA GLY A 293 10.59 6.60 -32.49
C GLY A 293 11.23 5.24 -32.39
#